data_AF-A0A7L0NS41-F1
#
_entry.id   AF-A0A7L0NS41-F1
#
_cell.length_a   1.000
_cell.length_b   1.000
_cell.length_c   1.000
_cell.angle_alpha   90.00
_cell.angle_beta   90.00
_cell.angle_gamma   90.00
#
_symmetry.space_group_name_H-M   'P 1'
#
loop_
_entity.id
_entity.type
_entity.pdbx_description
1 polymer ?
#
loop_
_entity_poly.entity_id
_entity_poly.type
_entity_poly.pdbx_seq_one_letter_code
_entity_poly.pdbx_strand_id
1 'polypeptide(L)'
;QTRPHPTEKSTHMVSHQHGMTVTKTLQEGEAEPECQSFSYSQAELRGLLLEGTSLLLLRVLARRQTVPPGLVFPAIDTEGHLCTSSY
;
A
#
# COMPACT_ATOMS: atom_id res chain seq x y z
N GLN A 1 5.38 28.88 -6.67
CA GLN A 1 4.09 28.37 -6.18
C GLN A 1 3.82 27.07 -6.94
N THR A 2 3.90 25.92 -6.28
CA THR A 2 3.49 24.64 -6.88
C THR A 2 1.97 24.61 -6.90
N ARG A 3 1.35 24.60 -8.08
CA ARG A 3 -0.08 24.32 -8.18
C ARG A 3 -0.28 22.89 -7.67
N PRO A 4 -1.22 22.64 -6.74
CA PRO A 4 -1.58 21.28 -6.38
C PRO A 4 -2.20 20.63 -7.61
N HIS A 5 -1.49 19.68 -8.20
CA HIS A 5 -2.02 18.82 -9.25
C HIS A 5 -2.89 17.73 -8.59
N PRO A 6 -3.99 17.30 -9.22
CA PRO A 6 -4.70 16.11 -8.78
C PRO A 6 -3.72 14.94 -8.72
N THR A 7 -3.54 14.37 -7.54
CA THR A 7 -2.66 13.22 -7.33
C THR A 7 -3.51 11.98 -7.10
N GLU A 8 -3.49 11.06 -8.05
CA GLU A 8 -4.09 9.74 -7.88
C GLU A 8 -3.03 8.75 -7.41
N LYS A 9 -3.34 8.03 -6.31
CA LYS A 9 -2.49 6.97 -5.76
C LYS A 9 -3.28 5.66 -5.75
N SER A 10 -2.79 4.67 -6.50
CA SER A 10 -3.37 3.33 -6.52
C SER A 10 -2.36 2.30 -6.00
N THR A 11 -2.88 1.21 -5.46
CA THR A 11 -2.08 0.07 -5.00
C THR A 11 -2.82 -1.20 -5.38
N HIS A 12 -2.21 -2.00 -6.23
CA HIS A 12 -2.73 -3.27 -6.70
C HIS A 12 -1.92 -4.40 -6.08
N MET A 13 -2.60 -5.41 -5.55
CA MET A 13 -1.97 -6.53 -4.86
C MET A 13 -2.47 -7.83 -5.47
N VAL A 14 -1.55 -8.67 -5.93
CA VAL A 14 -1.86 -9.95 -6.58
C VAL A 14 -1.18 -11.06 -5.81
N SER A 15 -1.97 -11.91 -5.16
CA SER A 15 -1.50 -13.12 -4.49
C SER A 15 -1.35 -14.26 -5.49
N HIS A 16 -0.28 -15.03 -5.38
CA HIS A 16 0.03 -16.17 -6.26
C HIS A 16 0.81 -17.26 -5.52
N GLN A 17 1.06 -18.38 -6.19
CA GLN A 17 1.62 -19.60 -5.59
C GLN A 17 3.03 -19.44 -4.99
N HIS A 18 3.72 -18.33 -5.27
CA HIS A 18 5.07 -18.04 -4.78
C HIS A 18 5.11 -16.88 -3.76
N GLY A 19 3.99 -16.22 -3.50
CA GLY A 19 3.92 -15.04 -2.64
C GLY A 19 2.95 -13.99 -3.18
N MET A 20 3.38 -12.74 -3.23
CA MET A 20 2.54 -11.63 -3.66
C MET A 20 3.34 -10.56 -4.41
N THR A 21 2.75 -10.06 -5.49
CA THR A 21 3.23 -8.84 -6.18
C THR A 21 2.38 -7.65 -5.77
N VAL A 22 3.03 -6.54 -5.42
CA VAL A 22 2.38 -5.27 -5.13
C VAL A 22 2.86 -4.22 -6.11
N THR A 23 1.92 -3.58 -6.79
CA THR A 23 2.18 -2.49 -7.73
C THR A 23 1.58 -1.20 -7.19
N LYS A 24 2.43 -0.19 -6.97
CA LYS A 24 2.03 1.18 -6.62
C LYS A 24 2.09 2.04 -7.87
N THR A 25 1.04 2.84 -8.09
CA THR A 25 1.02 3.83 -9.18
C THR A 25 0.71 5.21 -8.62
N LEU A 26 1.49 6.19 -9.06
CA LEU A 26 1.32 7.60 -8.75
C LEU A 26 1.11 8.37 -10.05
N GLN A 27 -0.05 9.01 -10.17
CA GLN A 27 -0.40 9.89 -11.29
C GLN A 27 -0.47 11.33 -10.77
N GLU A 28 0.35 12.22 -11.31
CA GLU A 28 0.36 13.65 -10.96
C GLU A 28 -0.12 14.48 -12.15
N GLY A 29 -1.40 14.87 -12.15
CA GLY A 29 -2.01 15.56 -13.28
C GLY A 29 -1.91 14.74 -14.58
N GLU A 30 -1.43 15.39 -15.65
CA GLU A 30 -1.25 14.78 -16.98
C GLU A 30 0.15 14.20 -17.20
N ALA A 31 0.98 14.10 -16.16
CA ALA A 31 2.32 13.50 -16.27
C ALA A 31 2.23 11.99 -16.54
N GLU A 32 3.32 11.39 -17.05
CA GLU A 32 3.39 9.93 -17.16
C GLU A 32 3.29 9.28 -15.76
N PRO A 33 2.48 8.22 -15.60
CA PRO A 33 2.33 7.55 -14.31
C PRO A 33 3.65 6.93 -13.85
N GLU A 34 4.04 7.22 -12.60
CA GLU A 34 5.13 6.50 -11.96
C GLU A 34 4.62 5.17 -11.42
N CYS A 35 5.29 4.07 -11.78
CA CYS A 35 4.92 2.72 -11.39
C CYS A 35 6.09 2.03 -10.67
N GLN A 36 5.81 1.52 -9.47
CA GLN A 36 6.76 0.75 -8.68
C GLN A 36 6.17 -0.62 -8.36
N SER A 37 6.96 -1.68 -8.56
CA SER A 37 6.52 -3.06 -8.34
C SER A 37 7.45 -3.78 -7.37
N PHE A 38 6.85 -4.46 -6.41
CA PHE A 38 7.53 -5.20 -5.35
C PHE A 38 7.01 -6.62 -5.30
N SER A 39 7.90 -7.56 -5.00
CA SER A 39 7.55 -8.97 -4.86
C SER A 39 7.97 -9.46 -3.49
N TYR A 40 7.05 -10.12 -2.80
CA TYR A 40 7.27 -10.70 -1.48
C TYR A 40 7.04 -12.20 -1.55
N SER A 41 7.97 -12.97 -0.99
CA SER A 41 7.82 -14.40 -0.82
C SER A 41 6.76 -14.73 0.22
N GLN A 42 6.24 -15.96 0.18
CA GLN A 42 5.35 -16.46 1.24
C GLN A 42 5.98 -16.41 2.64
N ALA A 43 7.30 -16.60 2.73
CA ALA A 43 8.01 -16.56 4.01
C ALA A 43 7.99 -15.15 4.62
N GLU A 44 8.19 -14.12 3.81
CA GLU A 44 8.15 -12.71 4.23
C GLU A 44 6.74 -12.27 4.65
N LEU A 45 5.71 -12.88 4.07
CA LEU A 45 4.30 -12.58 4.38
C LEU A 45 3.76 -13.39 5.56
N ARG A 46 4.51 -14.39 6.05
CA ARG A 46 4.05 -15.29 7.11
C ARG A 46 3.88 -14.54 8.43
N GLY A 47 2.65 -14.53 8.96
CA GLY A 47 2.32 -13.87 10.23
C GLY A 47 1.76 -12.45 10.10
N LEU A 48 1.78 -11.87 8.89
CA LEU A 48 0.95 -10.69 8.58
C LEU A 48 -0.48 -11.18 8.34
N LEU A 49 -1.39 -10.82 9.25
CA LEU A 49 -2.80 -11.25 9.27
C LEU A 49 -3.42 -11.22 7.85
N LEU A 50 -3.73 -12.41 7.34
CA LEU A 50 -4.50 -12.70 6.11
C LEU A 50 -4.01 -12.02 4.82
N GLU A 51 -3.05 -12.66 4.15
CA GLU A 51 -2.91 -12.70 2.67
C GLU A 51 -2.81 -11.34 1.95
N GLY A 52 -2.43 -10.27 2.65
CA GLY A 52 -2.26 -8.92 2.11
C GLY A 52 -3.46 -7.98 2.28
N THR A 53 -4.62 -8.46 2.73
CA THR A 53 -5.80 -7.60 2.95
C THR A 53 -5.61 -6.59 4.08
N SER A 54 -4.84 -6.95 5.10
CA SER A 54 -4.47 -6.05 6.21
C SER A 54 -3.64 -4.84 5.75
N LEU A 55 -2.88 -4.97 4.65
CA LEU A 55 -2.15 -3.86 4.02
C LEU A 55 -3.08 -2.84 3.35
N LEU A 56 -4.29 -3.24 2.97
CA LEU A 56 -5.32 -2.35 2.41
C LEU A 56 -6.28 -1.82 3.48
N LEU A 57 -6.40 -2.50 4.63
CA LEU A 57 -7.37 -2.16 5.66
C LEU A 57 -7.17 -0.74 6.21
N LEU A 58 -5.92 -0.32 6.46
CA LEU A 58 -5.62 1.05 6.87
C LEU A 58 -6.13 2.06 5.83
N ARG A 59 -5.91 1.82 4.53
CA ARG A 59 -6.43 2.69 3.47
C ARG A 59 -7.94 2.74 3.44
N VAL A 60 -8.63 1.61 3.64
CA VAL A 60 -10.10 1.56 3.68
C VAL A 60 -10.62 2.36 4.87
N LEU A 61 -10.03 2.20 6.06
CA LEU A 61 -10.42 2.92 7.27
C LEU A 61 -10.13 4.42 7.14
N ALA A 62 -8.99 4.80 6.56
CA ALA A 62 -8.65 6.21 6.29
C ALA A 62 -9.63 6.84 5.30
N ARG A 63 -9.98 6.16 4.21
CA ARG A 63 -10.98 6.64 3.24
C ARG A 63 -12.37 6.77 3.85
N ARG A 64 -12.72 5.91 4.80
CA ARG A 64 -13.99 5.98 5.54
C ARG A 64 -13.96 6.98 6.70
N GLN A 65 -12.80 7.56 7.02
CA GLN A 65 -12.59 8.43 8.18
C GLN A 65 -12.93 7.75 9.51
N THR A 66 -12.64 6.45 9.61
CA THR A 66 -12.95 5.62 10.78
C THR A 66 -11.70 4.92 11.33
N VAL A 67 -10.52 5.54 11.21
CA VAL A 67 -9.29 4.98 11.79
C VAL A 67 -9.33 5.19 13.30
N PRO A 68 -9.41 4.13 14.12
CA PRO A 68 -9.38 4.26 15.57
C PRO A 68 -7.98 4.70 16.04
N PRO A 69 -7.87 5.52 17.08
CA PRO A 69 -6.59 5.98 17.60
C PRO A 69 -5.76 4.81 18.16
N GLY A 70 -4.45 4.84 17.90
CA GLY A 70 -3.51 3.86 18.45
C GLY A 70 -3.52 2.49 17.76
N LEU A 71 -4.20 2.34 16.62
CA LEU A 71 -4.06 1.13 15.81
C LEU A 71 -2.74 1.12 15.04
N VAL A 72 -2.13 -0.06 15.00
CA VAL A 72 -0.93 -0.33 14.21
C VAL A 72 -1.30 -1.31 13.12
N PHE A 73 -1.07 -0.93 11.87
CA PHE A 73 -1.35 -1.75 10.69
C PHE A 73 -0.07 -2.09 9.95
N PRO A 74 0.02 -3.27 9.32
CA PRO A 74 1.02 -3.54 8.30
C PRO A 74 0.98 -2.46 7.21
N ALA A 75 2.14 -2.04 6.74
CA ALA A 75 2.29 -1.04 5.70
C ALA A 75 3.46 -1.39 4.75
N ILE A 76 3.55 -0.64 3.65
CA ILE A 76 4.66 -0.70 2.70
C ILE A 76 5.22 0.71 2.57
N ASP A 77 6.48 0.88 2.95
CA ASP A 77 7.17 2.16 2.83
C ASP A 77 7.46 2.56 1.36
N THR A 78 8.22 3.62 1.16
CA THR A 78 8.55 4.14 -0.17
C THR A 78 9.54 3.25 -0.92
N GLU A 79 10.36 2.48 -0.20
CA GLU A 79 11.36 1.58 -0.77
C GLU A 79 10.79 0.17 -1.04
N GLY A 80 9.57 -0.09 -0.56
CA GLY A 80 8.90 -1.37 -0.74
C GLY A 80 9.13 -2.35 0.40
N HIS A 81 9.67 -1.93 1.54
CA HIS A 81 9.81 -2.81 2.69
C HIS A 81 8.51 -2.92 3.46
N LEU A 82 8.26 -4.13 3.98
CA LEU A 82 7.14 -4.40 4.88
C LEU A 82 7.44 -3.78 6.24
N CYS A 83 6.55 -2.89 6.70
CA CYS A 83 6.70 -2.17 7.95
C CYS A 83 5.35 -2.08 8.68
N THR A 84 5.27 -1.22 9.69
CA THR A 84 4.01 -0.89 10.35
C THR A 84 3.78 0.61 10.36
N SER A 85 2.51 1.02 10.32
CA SER A 85 2.09 2.41 10.40
C SER A 85 1.01 2.56 11.46
N SER A 86 1.07 3.67 12.18
CA SER A 86 0.01 4.13 13.09
C SER A 86 -0.53 5.46 12.59
N TYR A 87 -1.78 5.76 12.95
CA TYR A 87 -2.49 6.98 12.55
C TYR A 87 -2.94 7.76 13.79
#